data_AF-A0A7C4QHX1-F1
#
_entry.id   AF-A0A7C4QHX1-F1
#
_cell.length_a   1.000
_cell.length_b   1.000
_cell.length_c   1.000
_cell.angle_alpha   90.00
_cell.angle_beta   90.00
_cell.angle_gamma   90.00
#
_symmetry.space_group_name_H-M   'P 1'
#
loop_
_entity.id
_entity.type
_entity.pdbx_description
1 polymer ?
#
loop_
_entity_poly.entity_id
_entity_poly.type
_entity_poly.pdbx_seq_one_letter_code
_entity_poly.pdbx_strand_id
1 'polypeptide(L)'
;MAPAYAAWLALSGVTAALVAVPVWRRRPAPGAAALTLLLLALAEWSLTYAIHWLTADPAARLFWLDATYVGVVIAPTTLFAFSLVHTGRGHWLTPGRLGLLAV
;
A
#
# COMPACT_ATOMS: atom_id res chain seq x y z
N MET A 1 5.19 16.89 18.56
CA MET A 1 4.19 15.85 18.22
C MET A 1 4.42 15.25 16.84
N ALA A 2 4.65 16.05 15.78
CA ALA A 2 4.99 15.58 14.44
C ALA A 2 6.13 14.51 14.35
N PRO A 3 7.28 14.61 15.08
CA PRO A 3 8.37 13.66 14.88
C PRO A 3 8.06 12.26 15.41
N ALA A 4 7.31 12.14 16.51
CA ALA A 4 6.90 10.84 17.03
C ALA A 4 5.91 10.14 16.08
N TYR A 5 5.00 10.91 15.48
CA TYR A 5 4.07 10.38 14.49
C TYR A 5 4.79 9.93 13.21
N ALA A 6 5.73 10.74 12.71
CA ALA A 6 6.57 10.39 11.57
C ALA A 6 7.41 9.12 11.83
N ALA A 7 7.95 8.96 13.04
CA ALA A 7 8.68 7.76 13.43
C ALA A 7 7.79 6.50 13.40
N TRP A 8 6.54 6.59 13.88
CA TRP A 8 5.60 5.49 13.80
C TRP A 8 5.22 5.16 12.36
N LEU A 9 4.96 6.17 11.53
CA LEU A 9 4.71 5.98 10.10
C LEU A 9 5.91 5.31 9.39
N ALA A 10 7.13 5.75 9.68
CA ALA A 10 8.33 5.14 9.11
C ALA A 10 8.48 3.67 9.52
N LEU A 11 8.25 3.35 10.80
CA LEU A 11 8.28 1.98 11.29
C LEU A 11 7.19 1.11 10.61
N SER A 12 5.97 1.62 10.50
CA SER A 12 4.88 0.94 9.79
C SER A 12 5.21 0.70 8.32
N GLY A 13 5.77 1.71 7.64
CA GLY A 13 6.15 1.58 6.23
C GLY A 13 7.28 0.59 5.99
N VAL A 14 8.32 0.63 6.83
CA VAL A 14 9.43 -0.32 6.77
C VAL A 14 8.96 -1.74 7.08
N THR A 15 8.13 -1.94 8.10
CA THR A 15 7.60 -3.27 8.42
C THR A 15 6.73 -3.82 7.29
N ALA A 16 5.88 -3.00 6.68
CA ALA A 16 5.10 -3.39 5.50
C ALA A 16 6.00 -3.81 4.33
N ALA A 17 7.04 -3.03 4.01
CA ALA A 17 8.01 -3.36 2.97
C ALA A 17 8.78 -4.65 3.27
N LEU A 18 9.20 -4.86 4.52
CA LEU A 18 9.90 -6.08 4.95
C LEU A 18 9.00 -7.31 4.85
N VAL A 19 7.71 -7.21 5.18
CA VAL A 19 6.74 -8.31 5.05
C VAL A 19 6.39 -8.58 3.59
N ALA A 20 6.43 -7.57 2.71
CA ALA A 20 6.17 -7.76 1.28
C ALA A 20 7.17 -8.74 0.64
N VAL A 21 8.43 -8.76 1.09
CA VAL A 21 9.49 -9.63 0.56
C VAL A 21 9.17 -11.13 0.70
N PRO A 22 8.96 -11.69 1.90
CA PRO A 22 8.62 -13.11 2.05
C PRO A 22 7.28 -13.47 1.41
N VAL A 23 6.29 -12.55 1.40
CA VAL A 23 5.00 -12.77 0.71
C VAL A 23 5.23 -12.92 -0.79
N TRP A 24 6.04 -12.05 -1.40
CA TRP A 24 6.39 -12.13 -2.81
C TRP A 24 7.14 -13.42 -3.16
N ARG A 25 8.06 -13.86 -2.29
CA ARG A 25 8.78 -15.13 -2.47
C ARG A 25 7.84 -16.34 -2.41
N ARG A 26 6.71 -16.23 -1.73
CA ARG A 26 5.65 -17.25 -1.63
C ARG A 26 4.48 -17.00 -2.61
N ARG A 27 4.72 -16.27 -3.70
CA ARG A 27 3.70 -15.94 -4.73
C ARG A 27 2.94 -17.11 -5.37
N PRO A 28 3.38 -18.39 -5.35
CA PRO A 28 2.54 -19.49 -5.82
C PRO A 28 1.25 -19.68 -4.99
N ALA A 29 1.18 -19.12 -3.77
CA ALA A 29 -0.02 -19.16 -2.95
C ALA A 29 -1.11 -18.20 -3.50
N PRO A 30 -2.40 -18.60 -3.53
CA PRO A 30 -3.49 -17.73 -3.94
C PRO A 30 -3.52 -16.41 -3.14
N GLY A 31 -3.56 -15.28 -3.83
CA GLY A 31 -3.71 -13.95 -3.22
C GLY A 31 -2.40 -13.32 -2.75
N ALA A 32 -1.28 -14.04 -2.80
CA ALA A 32 0.02 -13.51 -2.40
C ALA A 32 0.43 -12.28 -3.22
N ALA A 33 0.16 -12.25 -4.52
CA ALA A 33 0.45 -11.08 -5.36
C ALA A 33 -0.35 -9.83 -4.95
N ALA A 34 -1.66 -9.99 -4.69
CA ALA A 34 -2.51 -8.89 -4.24
C ALA A 34 -2.08 -8.38 -2.85
N LEU A 35 -1.71 -9.30 -1.95
CA LEU A 35 -1.17 -8.95 -0.63
C LEU A 35 0.16 -8.21 -0.74
N THR A 36 1.07 -8.64 -1.63
CA THR A 36 2.33 -7.92 -1.86
C THR A 36 2.06 -6.50 -2.33
N LEU A 37 1.16 -6.31 -3.31
CA LEU A 37 0.82 -4.97 -3.81
C LEU A 37 0.20 -4.10 -2.72
N LEU A 38 -0.70 -4.66 -1.90
CA LEU A 38 -1.26 -3.96 -0.74
C LEU A 38 -0.16 -3.51 0.23
N LEU A 39 0.77 -4.40 0.59
CA LEU A 39 1.86 -4.08 1.50
C LEU A 39 2.80 -3.00 0.92
N LEU A 40 3.08 -3.04 -0.38
CA LEU A 40 3.87 -2.00 -1.05
C LEU A 40 3.12 -0.66 -1.09
N ALA A 41 1.81 -0.65 -1.34
CA ALA A 41 0.99 0.56 -1.30
C ALA A 41 0.96 1.18 0.11
N LEU A 42 0.82 0.35 1.15
CA LEU A 42 0.89 0.81 2.54
C LEU A 42 2.28 1.33 2.92
N ALA A 43 3.33 0.67 2.43
CA ALA A 43 4.71 1.11 2.65
C ALA A 43 4.97 2.47 2.00
N GLU A 44 4.58 2.62 0.73
CA GLU A 44 4.69 3.86 -0.02
C GLU A 44 3.93 4.99 0.67
N TRP A 45 2.66 4.77 1.03
CA TRP A 45 1.84 5.76 1.73
C TRP A 45 2.46 6.17 3.07
N SER A 46 2.87 5.19 3.89
CA SER A 46 3.39 5.49 5.24
C SER A 46 4.73 6.24 5.17
N LEU A 47 5.62 5.87 4.24
CA LEU A 47 6.93 6.52 4.10
C LEU A 47 6.80 7.93 3.54
N THR A 48 6.00 8.14 2.49
CA THR A 48 5.76 9.47 1.91
C THR A 48 5.12 10.40 2.94
N TYR A 49 4.17 9.89 3.73
CA TYR A 49 3.55 10.67 4.79
C TYR A 49 4.49 10.95 5.96
N ALA A 50 5.39 10.02 6.31
CA ALA A 50 6.44 10.29 7.30
C ALA A 50 7.34 11.44 6.84
N ILE A 51 7.76 11.44 5.56
CA ILE A 51 8.59 12.50 4.99
C ILE A 51 7.84 13.84 4.97
N HIS A 52 6.55 13.85 4.63
CA HIS A 52 5.71 15.05 4.72
C HIS A 52 5.78 15.72 6.10
N TRP A 53 5.70 14.93 7.19
CA TRP A 53 5.74 15.47 8.56
C TRP A 53 7.13 15.94 9.00
N LEU A 54 8.19 15.46 8.35
CA LEU A 54 9.57 15.86 8.62
C LEU A 54 10.04 17.02 7.73
N THR A 55 9.29 17.34 6.67
CA THR A 55 9.66 18.38 5.69
C THR A 55 9.22 19.76 6.17
N ALA A 56 10.19 20.68 6.31
CA ALA A 56 9.93 22.06 6.71
C ALA A 56 9.54 22.97 5.52
N ASP A 57 10.10 22.69 4.34
CA ASP A 57 9.79 23.45 3.12
C ASP A 57 8.33 23.22 2.67
N PRO A 58 7.51 24.28 2.52
CA PRO A 58 6.10 24.13 2.16
C PRO A 58 5.87 23.43 0.81
N ALA A 59 6.70 23.72 -0.20
CA ALA A 59 6.53 23.15 -1.54
C ALA A 59 6.84 21.65 -1.55
N ALA A 60 7.98 21.25 -0.98
CA ALA A 60 8.33 19.84 -0.82
C ALA A 60 7.33 19.10 0.09
N ARG A 61 6.79 19.77 1.12
CA ARG A 61 5.78 19.18 2.00
C ARG A 61 4.50 18.83 1.26
N LEU A 62 4.02 19.70 0.37
CA LEU A 62 2.86 19.40 -0.48
C LEU A 62 3.15 18.26 -1.46
N PHE A 63 4.32 18.25 -2.09
CA PHE A 63 4.72 17.16 -2.98
C PHE A 63 4.66 15.79 -2.28
N TRP A 64 5.20 15.68 -1.06
CA TRP A 64 5.14 14.43 -0.30
C TRP A 64 3.73 14.06 0.16
N LEU A 65 2.86 15.05 0.35
CA LEU A 65 1.44 14.79 0.60
C LEU A 65 0.77 14.23 -0.66
N ASP A 66 1.02 14.82 -1.82
CA ASP A 66 0.46 14.37 -3.09
C ASP A 66 0.94 12.96 -3.46
N ALA A 67 2.19 12.64 -3.13
CA ALA A 67 2.73 11.29 -3.30
C ALA A 67 1.90 10.23 -2.55
N THR A 68 1.37 10.55 -1.36
CA THR A 68 0.54 9.60 -0.58
C THR A 68 -0.69 9.09 -1.33
N TYR A 69 -1.21 9.84 -2.31
CA TYR A 69 -2.39 9.44 -3.06
C TYR A 69 -2.19 8.16 -3.86
N VAL A 70 -0.96 7.86 -4.27
CA VAL A 70 -0.64 6.63 -5.01
C VAL A 70 -0.99 5.41 -4.16
N GLY A 71 -0.47 5.34 -2.94
CA GLY A 71 -0.78 4.27 -2.00
C GLY A 71 -2.25 4.27 -1.55
N VAL A 72 -2.84 5.45 -1.30
CA VAL A 72 -4.25 5.58 -0.88
C VAL A 72 -5.22 5.01 -1.91
N VAL A 73 -4.97 5.22 -3.21
CA VAL A 73 -5.84 4.69 -4.28
C VAL A 73 -5.63 3.20 -4.51
N ILE A 74 -4.38 2.72 -4.43
CA ILE A 74 -4.04 1.30 -4.68
C ILE A 74 -4.47 0.39 -3.53
N ALA A 75 -4.37 0.87 -2.28
CA ALA A 75 -4.66 0.08 -1.08
C ALA A 75 -6.07 -0.56 -1.05
N PRO A 76 -7.18 0.17 -1.24
CA PRO A 76 -8.52 -0.44 -1.18
C PRO A 76 -8.74 -1.47 -2.30
N THR A 77 -8.27 -1.21 -3.51
CA THR A 77 -8.42 -2.13 -4.65
C THR A 77 -7.64 -3.42 -4.44
N THR A 78 -6.39 -3.32 -3.96
CA THR A 78 -5.55 -4.48 -3.67
C THR A 78 -6.01 -5.26 -2.44
N LEU A 79 -6.52 -4.57 -1.42
CA LEU A 79 -7.17 -5.20 -0.26
C LEU A 79 -8.40 -5.99 -0.69
N PHE A 80 -9.29 -5.40 -1.49
CA PHE A 80 -10.49 -6.07 -1.98
C PHE A 80 -10.14 -7.31 -2.82
N ALA A 81 -9.19 -7.17 -3.74
CA ALA A 81 -8.70 -8.29 -4.54
C ALA A 81 -8.11 -9.40 -3.65
N PHE A 82 -7.31 -9.03 -2.65
CA PHE A 82 -6.76 -9.98 -1.68
C PHE A 82 -7.89 -10.70 -0.91
N SER A 83 -8.88 -9.98 -0.38
CA SER A 83 -10.01 -10.57 0.34
C SER A 83 -10.82 -11.54 -0.52
N LEU A 84 -11.05 -11.24 -1.80
CA LEU A 84 -11.74 -12.15 -2.70
C LEU A 84 -10.96 -13.45 -2.92
N VAL A 85 -9.65 -13.37 -3.19
CA VAL A 85 -8.84 -14.57 -3.38
C VAL A 85 -8.71 -15.36 -2.09
N HIS A 86 -8.44 -14.69 -0.97
CA HIS A 86 -8.24 -15.31 0.33
C HIS A 86 -9.49 -16.03 0.84
N THR A 87 -10.68 -15.56 0.47
CA THR A 87 -11.96 -16.19 0.84
C THR A 87 -12.44 -17.25 -0.16
N GLY A 88 -11.59 -17.69 -1.09
CA GLY A 88 -11.94 -18.69 -2.12
C GLY A 88 -12.85 -18.16 -3.24
N ARG A 89 -13.13 -16.84 -3.25
CA ARG A 89 -13.94 -16.14 -4.26
C ARG A 89 -13.08 -15.54 -5.38
N GLY A 90 -11.86 -16.04 -5.58
CA GLY A 90 -10.94 -15.57 -6.62
C GLY A 90 -11.52 -15.62 -8.04
N HIS A 91 -12.49 -16.50 -8.31
CA HIS A 91 -13.19 -16.59 -9.59
C HIS A 91 -13.99 -15.33 -9.96
N TRP A 92 -14.27 -14.43 -9.00
CA TRP A 92 -14.93 -13.13 -9.27
C TRP A 92 -13.97 -12.09 -9.86
N LEU A 93 -12.66 -12.28 -9.69
CA LEU A 93 -11.61 -11.43 -10.25
C LEU A 93 -11.33 -11.83 -11.71
N THR A 94 -12.31 -11.57 -12.57
CA THR A 94 -12.12 -11.64 -14.02
C THR A 94 -11.47 -10.35 -14.53
N PRO A 95 -10.62 -10.40 -15.58
CA PRO A 95 -9.92 -9.22 -16.11
C PRO A 95 -10.85 -8.03 -16.43
N GLY A 96 -12.08 -8.31 -16.86
CA GLY A 96 -13.09 -7.28 -17.14
C GLY A 96 -13.67 -6.59 -15.90
N ARG A 97 -13.64 -7.23 -14.72
CA ARG A 97 -14.11 -6.63 -13.45
C ARG A 97 -13.00 -5.91 -12.69
N LEU A 98 -11.74 -6.28 -12.93
CA LEU A 98 -10.58 -5.55 -12.42
C LEU A 98 -10.52 -4.12 -12.98
N GLY A 99 -10.93 -3.92 -14.23
CA GLY A 99 -11.04 -2.58 -14.81
C GLY A 99 -12.09 -1.69 -14.12
N LEU A 100 -13.18 -2.28 -13.62
CA LEU A 100 -14.24 -1.56 -12.89
C LEU A 100 -13.82 -1.14 -11.48
N LEU A 101 -12.76 -1.75 -10.91
CA LEU A 101 -12.20 -1.37 -9.61
C LEU A 101 -11.07 -0.33 -9.73
N ALA A 102 -10.69 0.01 -10.96
CA ALA A 102 -9.66 1.01 -11.27
C ALA A 102 -10.26 2.36 -11.74
N VAL A 103 -11.59 2.46 -11.80
CA VAL A 103 -12.37 3.67 -12.13
C VAL A 103 -13.08 4.13 -10.87
#